data_AF-A0A7X0DLE1-F1
#
_entry.id   AF-A0A7X0DLE1-F1
#
_cell.length_a   1.000
_cell.length_b   1.000
_cell.length_c   1.000
_cell.angle_alpha   90.00
_cell.angle_beta   90.00
_cell.angle_gamma   90.00
#
_symmetry.space_group_name_H-M   'P 1'
#
loop_
_entity.id
_entity.type
_entity.pdbx_description
1 polymer ?
#
loop_
_entity_poly.entity_id
_entity_poly.type
_entity_poly.pdbx_seq_one_letter_code
_entity_poly.pdbx_strand_id
1 'polypeptide(L)'
;MIPRLLQTLTPMLHCGLRCAVVAAVCAGPWIAGAPEARAQAISLDQIYRDSLREENAGALPGYVLNRGLPPYPEPKPPVPGSGEGRLGAGVVETQLNTQMAWNEVLKSIAGGQPSPFAVDAVRRRAERSDPQAIELLAWMFTNGVGVKRDLTQAFDLYVKADALGIANAKENAKAVLKSMRPEERRTVMNPFG
;
A
#
# COMPACT_ATOMS: atom_id res chain seq x y z
N MET A 1 -20.12 -34.48 49.10
CA MET A 1 -19.74 -35.88 48.77
C MET A 1 -20.94 -36.49 48.08
N ILE A 2 -20.96 -37.05 46.86
CA ILE A 2 -20.02 -37.48 45.77
C ILE A 2 -20.89 -37.50 44.46
N PRO A 3 -20.43 -37.40 43.18
CA PRO A 3 -19.08 -37.49 42.59
C PRO A 3 -18.70 -36.28 41.67
N ARG A 4 -17.82 -36.51 40.67
CA ARG A 4 -17.58 -35.74 39.43
C ARG A 4 -18.45 -36.26 38.27
N LEU A 5 -18.67 -35.46 37.22
CA LEU A 5 -18.88 -35.95 35.84
C LEU A 5 -18.02 -35.16 34.85
N LEU A 6 -17.53 -35.84 33.80
CA LEU A 6 -16.57 -35.30 32.83
C LEU A 6 -17.23 -34.33 31.85
N GLN A 7 -16.52 -33.27 31.48
CA GLN A 7 -16.76 -32.53 30.24
C GLN A 7 -15.82 -33.04 29.15
N THR A 8 -16.37 -33.65 28.11
CA THR A 8 -15.70 -33.85 26.82
C THR A 8 -16.74 -33.69 25.71
N LEU A 9 -16.48 -32.81 24.75
CA LEU A 9 -16.52 -33.08 23.30
C LEU A 9 -16.32 -31.80 22.47
N THR A 10 -15.47 -31.92 21.46
CA THR A 10 -15.18 -30.93 20.42
C THR A 10 -16.29 -30.88 19.35
N PRO A 11 -16.39 -29.79 18.56
CA PRO A 11 -17.50 -29.59 17.62
C PRO A 11 -17.38 -30.41 16.33
N MET A 12 -18.52 -30.78 15.76
CA MET A 12 -18.65 -31.42 14.45
C MET A 12 -19.65 -30.67 13.55
N LEU A 13 -19.33 -30.65 12.26
CA LEU A 13 -19.98 -29.90 11.19
C LEU A 13 -21.49 -30.19 11.09
N HIS A 14 -22.28 -29.14 10.82
CA HIS A 14 -23.66 -29.29 10.35
C HIS A 14 -23.77 -28.81 8.90
N CYS A 15 -23.66 -29.76 7.97
CA CYS A 15 -24.02 -29.59 6.57
C CYS A 15 -25.18 -30.54 6.26
N GLY A 16 -26.32 -30.02 5.81
CA GLY A 16 -27.47 -30.86 5.48
C GLY A 16 -28.79 -30.10 5.34
N LEU A 17 -29.07 -29.61 4.14
CA LEU A 17 -30.45 -29.37 3.71
C LEU A 17 -30.77 -30.33 2.55
N ARG A 18 -31.85 -31.09 2.71
CA ARG A 18 -32.22 -32.21 1.83
C ARG A 18 -32.83 -31.68 0.52
N CYS A 19 -32.30 -32.12 -0.62
CA CYS A 19 -33.04 -32.03 -1.88
C CYS A 19 -34.07 -33.18 -1.95
N ALA A 20 -35.35 -32.85 -1.98
CA ALA A 20 -36.42 -33.79 -2.31
C ALA A 20 -36.85 -33.56 -3.76
N VAL A 21 -36.65 -34.58 -4.61
CA VAL A 21 -37.08 -34.55 -6.01
C VAL A 21 -38.54 -34.96 -6.09
N VAL A 22 -39.39 -34.11 -6.67
CA VAL A 22 -40.75 -34.47 -7.10
C VAL A 22 -40.80 -34.37 -8.62
N ALA A 23 -40.83 -35.52 -9.28
CA ALA A 23 -41.04 -35.60 -10.72
C ALA A 23 -42.55 -35.61 -11.00
N ALA A 24 -43.06 -34.55 -11.62
CA ALA A 24 -44.42 -34.51 -12.15
C ALA A 24 -44.38 -34.78 -13.67
N VAL A 25 -44.95 -35.92 -14.09
CA VAL A 25 -45.10 -36.27 -15.51
C VAL A 25 -46.40 -35.66 -16.01
N CYS A 26 -46.31 -34.76 -16.99
CA CYS A 26 -47.46 -34.25 -17.73
C CYS A 26 -47.38 -34.71 -19.19
N ALA A 27 -48.31 -35.57 -19.60
CA ALA A 27 -48.49 -35.97 -20.99
C ALA A 27 -49.67 -35.19 -21.61
N GLY A 28 -49.44 -34.52 -22.74
CA GLY A 28 -50.46 -33.81 -23.51
C GLY A 28 -49.91 -33.37 -24.88
N PRO A 29 -50.65 -33.48 -26.00
CA PRO A 29 -50.10 -33.22 -27.33
C PRO A 29 -50.31 -31.78 -27.83
N TRP A 30 -49.30 -31.23 -28.52
CA TRP A 30 -49.34 -30.49 -29.81
C TRP A 30 -50.72 -29.86 -30.22
N ILE A 31 -50.89 -28.56 -30.57
CA ILE A 31 -49.99 -27.55 -31.21
C ILE A 31 -50.49 -26.13 -30.87
N ALA A 32 -49.58 -25.18 -30.58
CA ALA A 32 -49.66 -23.77 -31.01
C ALA A 32 -48.25 -23.17 -30.93
N GLY A 33 -47.75 -22.58 -32.02
CA GLY A 33 -46.35 -22.16 -32.09
C GLY A 33 -45.99 -21.08 -31.07
N ALA A 34 -45.02 -21.38 -30.19
CA ALA A 34 -44.27 -20.33 -29.54
C ALA A 34 -43.53 -19.53 -30.63
N PRO A 35 -43.59 -18.19 -30.64
CA PRO A 35 -42.69 -17.44 -31.50
C PRO A 35 -41.26 -17.78 -31.08
N GLU A 36 -40.41 -18.14 -32.04
CA GLU A 36 -38.98 -18.32 -31.77
C GLU A 36 -38.46 -17.02 -31.16
N ALA A 37 -38.21 -17.04 -29.84
CA ALA A 37 -37.51 -15.97 -29.15
C ALA A 37 -36.05 -16.01 -29.60
N ARG A 38 -35.80 -15.50 -30.82
CA ARG A 38 -34.47 -15.34 -31.39
C ARG A 38 -33.77 -14.29 -30.54
N ALA A 39 -33.09 -14.76 -29.50
CA ALA A 39 -32.09 -14.02 -28.76
C ALA A 39 -30.94 -13.72 -29.73
N GLN A 40 -31.12 -12.66 -30.53
CA GLN A 40 -30.09 -12.14 -31.40
C GLN A 40 -28.99 -11.62 -30.49
N ALA A 41 -27.85 -12.30 -30.47
CA ALA A 41 -26.68 -11.84 -29.76
C ALA A 41 -26.20 -10.54 -30.44
N ILE A 42 -26.58 -9.40 -29.87
CA ILE A 42 -26.14 -8.08 -30.32
C ILE A 42 -24.62 -8.06 -30.19
N SER A 43 -23.92 -7.75 -31.29
CA SER A 43 -22.46 -7.69 -31.26
C SER A 43 -21.98 -6.53 -30.41
N LEU A 44 -20.78 -6.63 -29.83
CA LEU A 44 -20.19 -5.56 -29.01
C LEU A 44 -20.10 -4.23 -29.78
N ASP A 45 -19.79 -4.29 -31.09
CA ASP A 45 -19.77 -3.13 -31.99
C ASP A 45 -21.16 -2.50 -32.14
N GLN A 46 -22.22 -3.31 -32.26
CA GLN A 46 -23.59 -2.83 -32.37
C GLN A 46 -24.04 -2.14 -31.07
N ILE A 47 -23.74 -2.73 -29.90
CA ILE A 47 -23.99 -2.09 -28.57
C ILE A 47 -23.28 -0.72 -28.50
N TYR A 48 -22.01 -0.66 -28.90
CA TYR A 48 -21.23 0.57 -28.87
C TYR A 48 -21.79 1.67 -29.80
N ARG A 49 -22.17 1.31 -31.03
CA ARG A 49 -22.78 2.24 -31.98
C ARG A 49 -24.16 2.74 -31.54
N ASP A 50 -24.95 1.91 -30.87
CA ASP A 50 -26.27 2.29 -30.38
C ASP A 50 -26.15 3.21 -29.16
N SER A 51 -25.20 2.96 -28.23
CA SER A 51 -24.85 3.88 -27.11
C SER A 51 -24.47 5.28 -27.61
N LEU A 52 -23.56 5.36 -28.58
CA LEU A 52 -23.17 6.63 -29.20
C LEU A 52 -24.34 7.33 -29.90
N ARG A 53 -25.35 6.57 -30.40
CA ARG A 53 -26.53 7.15 -31.03
C ARG A 53 -27.49 7.76 -29.99
N GLU A 54 -27.64 7.15 -28.83
CA GLU A 54 -28.43 7.68 -27.71
C GLU A 54 -27.81 8.95 -27.11
N GLU A 55 -26.49 8.96 -26.91
CA GLU A 55 -25.72 10.12 -26.46
C GLU A 55 -25.88 11.32 -27.41
N ASN A 56 -25.70 11.11 -28.72
CA ASN A 56 -25.85 12.16 -29.73
C ASN A 56 -27.31 12.57 -29.96
N ALA A 57 -28.29 11.71 -29.66
CA ALA A 57 -29.71 12.05 -29.69
C ALA A 57 -30.15 12.88 -28.46
N GLY A 58 -29.26 13.15 -27.50
CA GLY A 58 -29.57 13.89 -26.28
C GLY A 58 -30.43 13.10 -25.28
N ALA A 59 -30.60 11.80 -25.49
CA ALA A 59 -31.31 10.90 -24.61
C ALA A 59 -30.33 10.29 -23.60
N LEU A 60 -29.96 11.05 -22.58
CA LEU A 60 -29.09 10.57 -21.52
C LEU A 60 -29.75 9.36 -20.78
N PRO A 61 -28.99 8.30 -20.46
CA PRO A 61 -29.51 7.16 -19.70
C PRO A 61 -30.17 7.59 -18.38
N GLY A 62 -31.22 6.89 -17.96
CA GLY A 62 -32.11 7.31 -16.86
C GLY A 62 -31.46 7.51 -15.48
N TYR A 63 -30.19 7.09 -15.31
CA TYR A 63 -29.38 7.34 -14.11
C TYR A 63 -28.72 8.74 -14.10
N VAL A 64 -28.75 9.50 -15.21
CA VAL A 64 -28.19 10.86 -15.30
C VAL A 64 -29.22 11.89 -14.80
N LEU A 65 -29.44 11.89 -13.47
CA LEU A 65 -30.33 12.82 -12.76
C LEU A 65 -29.73 14.23 -12.62
N ASN A 66 -29.49 14.92 -13.74
CA ASN A 66 -28.97 16.30 -13.76
C ASN A 66 -29.81 17.28 -14.61
N ARG A 67 -31.09 16.97 -14.86
CA ARG A 67 -31.99 17.86 -15.60
C ARG A 67 -32.69 18.83 -14.64
N GLY A 68 -32.17 20.06 -14.55
CA GLY A 68 -32.80 21.15 -13.77
C GLY A 68 -32.12 21.53 -12.46
N LEU A 69 -30.96 20.93 -12.10
CA LEU A 69 -30.07 21.60 -11.15
C LEU A 69 -29.53 22.89 -11.78
N PRO A 70 -29.32 23.97 -11.00
CA PRO A 70 -28.52 25.09 -11.49
C PRO A 70 -27.13 24.56 -11.90
N PRO A 71 -26.46 25.17 -12.90
CA PRO A 71 -25.09 24.82 -13.20
C PRO A 71 -24.27 24.94 -11.91
N TYR A 72 -23.41 23.94 -11.65
CA TYR A 72 -22.52 24.01 -10.49
C TYR A 72 -21.76 25.35 -10.59
N PRO A 73 -21.81 26.21 -9.57
CA PRO A 73 -21.30 27.57 -9.69
C PRO A 73 -19.82 27.49 -10.05
N GLU A 74 -19.46 27.99 -11.24
CA GLU A 74 -18.08 28.00 -11.67
C GLU A 74 -17.26 28.74 -10.60
N PRO A 75 -16.20 28.11 -10.05
CA PRO A 75 -15.36 28.78 -9.07
C PRO A 75 -14.77 30.01 -9.75
N LYS A 76 -15.09 31.21 -9.23
CA LYS A 76 -14.65 32.47 -9.82
C LYS A 76 -13.14 32.40 -10.09
N PRO A 77 -12.68 32.76 -11.30
CA PRO A 77 -11.26 32.72 -11.61
C PRO A 77 -10.51 33.58 -10.58
N PRO A 78 -9.34 33.11 -10.08
CA PRO A 78 -8.63 33.80 -9.00
C PRO A 78 -8.31 35.24 -9.43
N VAL A 79 -8.74 36.20 -8.63
CA VAL A 79 -8.48 37.62 -8.87
C VAL A 79 -6.97 37.88 -8.84
N PRO A 80 -6.35 38.38 -9.93
CA PRO A 80 -4.92 38.64 -9.95
C PRO A 80 -4.55 39.70 -8.89
N GLY A 81 -3.80 39.29 -7.86
CA GLY A 81 -3.27 40.18 -6.83
C GLY A 81 -3.87 40.04 -5.43
N SER A 82 -4.89 39.20 -5.19
CA SER A 82 -5.28 38.87 -3.81
C SER A 82 -4.25 37.92 -3.18
N GLY A 83 -3.27 38.48 -2.47
CA GLY A 83 -2.22 37.74 -1.75
C GLY A 83 -2.72 37.00 -0.50
N GLU A 84 -3.82 36.27 -0.60
CA GLU A 84 -4.33 35.40 0.46
C GLU A 84 -3.80 33.97 0.23
N GLY A 85 -3.11 33.43 1.23
CA GLY A 85 -2.46 32.13 1.14
C GLY A 85 -3.45 31.01 0.82
N ARG A 86 -3.12 30.17 -0.17
CA ARG A 86 -3.95 29.05 -0.65
C ARG A 86 -4.33 28.09 0.48
N LEU A 87 -5.51 28.27 1.06
CA LEU A 87 -6.21 27.32 1.93
C LEU A 87 -7.58 26.90 1.31
N GLY A 88 -7.64 26.83 -0.02
CA GLY A 88 -8.75 26.23 -0.74
C GLY A 88 -8.53 24.72 -0.91
N ALA A 89 -9.44 23.92 -0.36
CA ALA A 89 -9.57 22.48 -0.62
C ALA A 89 -8.29 21.61 -0.49
N GLY A 90 -7.41 21.91 0.48
CA GLY A 90 -6.48 20.93 1.06
C GLY A 90 -5.37 20.34 0.16
N VAL A 91 -5.28 20.71 -1.12
CA VAL A 91 -4.18 20.28 -1.99
C VAL A 91 -2.94 21.13 -1.68
N VAL A 92 -2.11 20.62 -0.78
CA VAL A 92 -0.73 21.07 -0.65
C VAL A 92 -0.01 20.69 -1.95
N GLU A 93 0.21 21.68 -2.82
CA GLU A 93 1.12 21.55 -3.97
C GLU A 93 2.58 21.52 -3.51
N THR A 94 2.95 20.52 -2.71
CA THR A 94 4.34 20.07 -2.64
C THR A 94 4.72 19.55 -4.02
N GLN A 95 5.77 20.09 -4.63
CA GLN A 95 6.30 19.54 -5.87
C GLN A 95 6.66 18.06 -5.63
N LEU A 96 6.39 17.18 -6.59
CA LEU A 96 6.65 15.73 -6.45
C LEU A 96 8.12 15.37 -6.19
N ASN A 97 9.03 16.34 -6.33
CA ASN A 97 10.46 16.25 -6.05
C ASN A 97 10.90 16.89 -4.71
N THR A 98 10.00 17.45 -3.89
CA THR A 98 10.38 18.06 -2.60
C THR A 98 10.93 16.98 -1.68
N GLN A 99 12.21 17.09 -1.36
CA GLN A 99 12.88 16.20 -0.41
C GLN A 99 12.28 16.43 0.98
N MET A 100 11.90 15.36 1.68
CA MET A 100 11.48 15.44 3.08
C MET A 100 12.51 16.19 3.92
N ALA A 101 12.03 17.01 4.85
CA ALA A 101 12.89 17.73 5.77
C ALA A 101 13.58 16.73 6.72
N TRP A 102 14.88 16.93 6.97
CA TRP A 102 15.70 15.94 7.72
C TRP A 102 15.20 15.72 9.15
N ASN A 103 14.72 16.78 9.79
CA ASN A 103 14.10 16.73 11.10
C ASN A 103 12.85 15.82 11.16
N GLU A 104 12.06 15.74 10.07
CA GLU A 104 10.90 14.84 9.99
C GLU A 104 11.33 13.39 9.79
N VAL A 105 12.35 13.15 8.97
CA VAL A 105 12.98 11.83 8.79
C VAL A 105 13.52 11.32 10.13
N LEU A 106 14.27 12.14 10.87
CA LEU A 106 14.80 11.81 12.19
C LEU A 106 13.69 11.54 13.21
N LYS A 107 12.63 12.36 13.26
CA LYS A 107 11.46 12.12 14.13
C LYS A 107 10.76 10.79 13.81
N SER A 108 10.62 10.47 12.51
CA SER A 108 9.98 9.23 12.04
C SER A 108 10.80 7.99 12.44
N ILE A 109 12.13 8.06 12.35
CA ILE A 109 13.04 6.98 12.76
C ILE A 109 13.08 6.84 14.30
N ALA A 110 13.10 7.96 15.03
CA ALA A 110 13.04 7.97 16.49
C ALA A 110 11.72 7.38 17.04
N GLY A 111 10.62 7.48 16.27
CA GLY A 111 9.35 6.78 16.56
C GLY A 111 9.38 5.26 16.35
N GLY A 112 10.50 4.69 15.88
CA GLY A 112 10.70 3.24 15.73
C GLY A 112 10.00 2.60 14.52
N GLN A 113 9.11 3.32 13.84
CA GLN A 113 8.42 2.89 12.61
C GLN A 113 8.56 3.96 11.51
N PRO A 114 9.74 4.09 10.89
CA PRO A 114 9.95 5.06 9.82
C PRO A 114 9.17 4.69 8.56
N SER A 115 8.67 5.70 7.84
CA SER A 115 8.04 5.49 6.54
C SER A 115 9.07 5.00 5.50
N PRO A 116 8.65 4.27 4.44
CA PRO A 116 9.56 3.88 3.36
C PRO A 116 10.28 5.08 2.72
N PHE A 117 9.61 6.23 2.61
CA PHE A 117 10.19 7.48 2.13
C PHE A 117 11.28 8.04 3.06
N ALA A 118 11.13 7.89 4.39
CA ALA A 118 12.15 8.27 5.35
C ALA A 118 13.40 7.38 5.21
N VAL A 119 13.23 6.06 5.10
CA VAL A 119 14.34 5.10 4.87
C VAL A 119 15.09 5.42 3.58
N ASP A 120 14.37 5.68 2.50
CA ASP A 120 14.89 6.05 1.19
C ASP A 120 15.60 7.43 1.21
N ALA A 121 15.10 8.39 1.99
CA ALA A 121 15.78 9.67 2.22
C ALA A 121 17.12 9.52 2.98
N VAL A 122 17.21 8.62 3.97
CA VAL A 122 18.48 8.28 4.63
C VAL A 122 19.44 7.64 3.62
N ARG A 123 18.98 6.65 2.84
CA ARG A 123 19.81 5.96 1.85
C ARG A 123 20.42 6.93 0.84
N ARG A 124 19.62 7.81 0.23
CA ARG A 124 20.10 8.84 -0.71
C ARG A 124 21.12 9.81 -0.11
N ARG A 125 21.05 10.09 1.19
CA ARG A 125 22.06 10.93 1.86
C ARG A 125 23.34 10.16 2.13
N ALA A 126 23.24 8.90 2.56
CA ALA A 126 24.38 8.02 2.74
C ALA A 126 25.13 7.77 1.41
N GLU A 127 24.41 7.65 0.28
CA GLU A 127 24.97 7.59 -1.07
C GLU A 127 25.76 8.86 -1.48
N ARG A 128 25.41 10.02 -0.90
CA ARG A 128 26.13 11.30 -1.06
C ARG A 128 27.24 11.49 -0.02
N SER A 129 27.60 10.45 0.72
CA SER A 129 28.59 10.47 1.80
C SER A 129 28.28 11.45 2.94
N ASP A 130 27.00 11.75 3.20
CA ASP A 130 26.57 12.48 4.41
C ASP A 130 26.91 11.63 5.66
N PRO A 131 27.84 12.08 6.53
CA PRO A 131 28.30 11.28 7.66
C PRO A 131 27.14 10.88 8.59
N GLN A 132 26.25 11.83 8.91
CA GLN A 132 25.13 11.58 9.81
C GLN A 132 24.17 10.52 9.24
N ALA A 133 23.96 10.53 7.92
CA ALA A 133 23.12 9.54 7.27
C ALA A 133 23.77 8.15 7.19
N ILE A 134 25.09 8.06 7.04
CA ILE A 134 25.82 6.78 7.07
C ILE A 134 25.74 6.14 8.45
N GLU A 135 26.01 6.90 9.53
CA GLU A 135 25.89 6.41 10.90
C GLU A 135 24.45 5.96 11.21
N LEU A 136 23.46 6.78 10.84
CA LEU A 136 22.05 6.47 11.06
C LEU A 136 21.62 5.22 10.29
N LEU A 137 22.08 5.04 9.04
CA LEU A 137 21.80 3.84 8.26
C LEU A 137 22.44 2.59 8.89
N ALA A 138 23.67 2.69 9.41
CA ALA A 138 24.33 1.62 10.14
C ALA A 138 23.55 1.21 11.40
N TRP A 139 23.05 2.20 12.15
CA TRP A 139 22.19 1.99 13.31
C TRP A 139 20.86 1.34 12.93
N MET A 140 20.22 1.78 11.84
CA MET A 140 18.98 1.20 11.32
C MET A 140 19.16 -0.27 10.94
N PHE A 141 20.25 -0.63 10.26
CA PHE A 141 20.58 -2.03 9.94
C PHE A 141 20.92 -2.87 11.18
N THR A 142 21.56 -2.27 12.19
CA THR A 142 21.87 -2.95 13.46
C THR A 142 20.61 -3.33 14.23
N ASN A 143 19.64 -2.42 14.31
CA ASN A 143 18.43 -2.59 15.10
C ASN A 143 17.24 -3.17 14.30
N GLY A 144 17.28 -3.12 12.96
CA GLY A 144 16.17 -3.53 12.10
C GLY A 144 15.05 -2.48 12.00
N VAL A 145 15.38 -1.19 12.11
CA VAL A 145 14.40 -0.09 12.11
C VAL A 145 14.16 0.38 10.68
N GLY A 146 12.98 0.07 10.12
CA GLY A 146 12.63 0.39 8.72
C GLY A 146 13.33 -0.44 7.64
N VAL A 147 14.34 -1.21 8.02
CA VAL A 147 15.10 -2.12 7.15
C VAL A 147 15.19 -3.49 7.80
N LYS A 148 15.37 -4.55 7.00
CA LYS A 148 15.68 -5.87 7.53
C LYS A 148 17.02 -5.80 8.28
N ARG A 149 17.06 -6.29 9.52
CA ARG A 149 18.28 -6.32 10.34
C ARG A 149 19.39 -7.09 9.63
N ASP A 150 20.53 -6.45 9.43
CA ASP A 150 21.70 -7.01 8.78
C ASP A 150 22.98 -6.46 9.42
N LEU A 151 23.68 -7.29 10.18
CA LEU A 151 24.83 -6.86 10.97
C LEU A 151 26.08 -6.67 10.10
N THR A 152 26.23 -7.39 8.97
CA THR A 152 27.43 -7.26 8.13
C THR A 152 27.40 -5.92 7.40
N GLN A 153 26.26 -5.56 6.78
CA GLN A 153 26.05 -4.24 6.18
C GLN A 153 26.17 -3.11 7.22
N ALA A 154 25.64 -3.29 8.43
CA ALA A 154 25.80 -2.31 9.50
C ALA A 154 27.27 -2.08 9.86
N PHE A 155 28.08 -3.14 9.96
CA PHE A 155 29.50 -3.05 10.25
C PHE A 155 30.28 -2.33 9.14
N ASP A 156 30.04 -2.67 7.88
CA ASP A 156 30.68 -2.01 6.73
C ASP A 156 30.34 -0.51 6.67
N LEU A 157 29.11 -0.13 7.06
CA LEU A 157 28.70 1.26 7.18
C LEU A 157 29.36 1.97 8.38
N TYR A 158 29.51 1.30 9.53
CA TYR A 158 30.27 1.87 10.66
C TYR A 158 31.78 2.00 10.37
N VAL A 159 32.36 1.10 9.58
CA VAL A 159 33.75 1.25 9.08
C VAL A 159 33.87 2.49 8.18
N LYS A 160 32.89 2.73 7.30
CA LYS A 160 32.84 3.96 6.48
C LYS A 160 32.62 5.22 7.34
N ALA A 161 31.81 5.14 8.39
CA ALA A 161 31.60 6.23 9.35
C ALA A 161 32.90 6.60 10.10
N ASP A 162 33.69 5.61 10.53
CA ASP A 162 34.99 5.85 11.16
C ASP A 162 35.98 6.52 10.19
N ALA A 163 36.02 6.06 8.93
CA ALA A 163 36.83 6.68 7.88
C ALA A 163 36.42 8.14 7.55
N LEU A 164 35.18 8.54 7.87
CA LEU A 164 34.69 9.91 7.78
C LEU A 164 34.86 10.72 9.07
N GLY A 165 35.50 10.15 10.11
CA GLY A 165 35.78 10.83 11.37
C GLY A 165 34.59 10.96 12.33
N ILE A 166 33.55 10.12 12.19
CA ILE A 166 32.40 10.13 13.09
C ILE A 166 32.79 9.59 14.47
N ALA A 167 32.54 10.38 15.51
CA ALA A 167 32.82 10.00 16.89
C ALA A 167 32.06 8.72 17.28
N ASN A 168 32.73 7.80 17.98
CA ASN A 168 32.21 6.50 18.43
C ASN A 168 31.88 5.48 17.31
N ALA A 169 32.12 5.79 16.03
CA ALA A 169 31.84 4.86 14.94
C ALA A 169 32.65 3.56 15.05
N LYS A 170 33.92 3.65 15.48
CA LYS A 170 34.80 2.51 15.78
C LYS A 170 34.28 1.64 16.93
N GLU A 171 33.83 2.26 18.01
CA GLU A 171 33.27 1.59 19.17
C GLU A 171 31.96 0.88 18.80
N ASN A 172 31.11 1.54 18.02
CA ASN A 172 29.88 0.98 17.47
C ASN A 172 30.17 -0.21 16.52
N ALA A 173 31.14 -0.08 15.61
CA ALA A 173 31.58 -1.18 14.75
C ALA A 173 32.07 -2.38 15.58
N LYS A 174 32.90 -2.15 16.61
CA LYS A 174 33.36 -3.19 17.53
C LYS A 174 32.20 -3.84 18.32
N ALA A 175 31.16 -3.09 18.66
CA ALA A 175 29.96 -3.63 19.31
C ALA A 175 29.12 -4.50 18.35
N VAL A 176 28.90 -4.06 17.11
CA VAL A 176 28.24 -4.85 16.06
C VAL A 176 29.02 -6.12 15.76
N LEU A 177 30.35 -6.04 15.61
CA LEU A 177 31.20 -7.21 15.38
C LEU A 177 31.12 -8.22 16.53
N LYS A 178 30.95 -7.79 17.78
CA LYS A 178 30.73 -8.67 18.94
C LYS A 178 29.36 -9.35 18.96
N SER A 179 28.33 -8.73 18.39
CA SER A 179 26.96 -9.29 18.35
C SER A 179 26.69 -10.17 17.12
N MET A 180 27.58 -10.14 16.11
CA MET A 180 27.55 -11.04 14.95
C MET A 180 27.72 -12.52 15.30
N ARG A 181 27.05 -13.38 14.54
CA ARG A 181 27.27 -14.83 14.51
C ARG A 181 28.68 -15.14 13.98
N PRO A 182 29.30 -16.27 14.36
CA PRO A 182 30.64 -16.65 13.88
C PRO A 182 30.78 -16.66 12.34
N GLU A 183 29.71 -17.05 11.62
CA GLU A 183 29.72 -17.08 10.15
C GLU A 183 29.66 -15.68 9.53
N GLU A 184 28.93 -14.73 10.14
CA GLU A 184 28.88 -13.34 9.70
C GLU A 184 30.23 -12.63 9.92
N ARG A 185 30.91 -12.94 11.03
CA ARG A 185 32.27 -12.44 11.30
C ARG A 185 33.32 -12.91 10.29
N ARG A 186 33.07 -14.01 9.58
CA ARG A 186 33.98 -14.53 8.53
C ARG A 186 33.80 -13.82 7.19
N THR A 187 32.67 -13.16 6.95
CA THR A 187 32.39 -12.45 5.68
C THR A 187 32.83 -10.99 5.70
N VAL A 188 33.07 -10.40 6.87
CA VAL A 188 33.49 -8.99 7.02
C VAL A 188 34.99 -8.88 7.30
N MET A 189 35.63 -7.85 6.74
CA MET A 189 37.03 -7.50 7.05
C MET A 189 37.06 -6.51 8.22
N ASN A 190 37.70 -6.87 9.33
CA ASN A 190 37.84 -5.96 10.48
C ASN A 190 39.13 -5.10 10.38
N PRO A 191 39.05 -3.78 10.14
CA PRO A 191 40.23 -2.92 10.09
C PRO A 191 40.75 -2.48 11.47
N PHE A 192 40.02 -2.80 12.56
CA PHE A 192 40.28 -2.28 13.90
C PHE A 192 41.01 -3.26 14.84
N GLY A 193 41.94 -4.04 14.26
CA GLY A 193 42.72 -5.11 14.91
C GLY A 193 43.21 -4.79 16.31
#